data_AF-A0A2R9VNG1-F1
#
_entry.id   AF-A0A2R9VNG1-F1
#
_cell.length_a   1.000
_cell.length_b   1.000
_cell.length_c   1.000
_cell.angle_alpha   90.00
_cell.angle_beta   90.00
_cell.angle_gamma   90.00
#
_symmetry.space_group_name_H-M   'P 1'
#
loop_
_entity.id
_entity.type
_entity.pdbx_description
1 polymer ?
#
loop_
_entity_poly.entity_id
_entity_poly.type
_entity_poly.pdbx_seq_one_letter_code
_entity_poly.pdbx_strand_id
1 'polypeptide(L)' 'MMKVFTMDDLSYRGAHKGVHSWDHPASTTPYYWHPDWLHIAEDALGVHKTADLVVPEGETPTEEHAKEAIVKHINGE' A
#
# COMPACT_ATOMS: atom_id res chain seq x y z
N MET A 1 -17.49 -8.15 15.27
CA MET A 1 -17.24 -6.84 14.63
C MET A 1 -16.00 -7.01 13.79
N MET A 2 -16.09 -6.91 12.46
CA MET A 2 -14.87 -6.79 11.65
C MET A 2 -14.27 -5.41 11.95
N LYS A 3 -12.98 -5.36 12.29
CA LYS A 3 -12.29 -4.10 12.53
C LYS A 3 -12.07 -3.44 11.18
N VAL A 4 -12.66 -2.27 10.98
CA VAL A 4 -12.39 -1.45 9.79
C VAL A 4 -11.10 -0.68 10.06
N PHE A 5 -10.14 -0.83 9.16
CA PHE A 5 -8.87 -0.14 9.23
C PHE A 5 -8.89 1.11 8.35
N THR A 6 -8.07 2.08 8.72
CA THR A 6 -7.94 3.38 8.05
C THR A 6 -6.48 3.66 7.71
N MET A 7 -6.21 4.72 6.96
CA MET A 7 -4.83 5.09 6.62
C MET A 7 -4.01 5.47 7.87
N ASP A 8 -4.65 5.93 8.94
CA ASP A 8 -4.00 6.22 10.22
C ASP A 8 -3.53 4.95 10.96
N ASP A 9 -4.10 3.79 10.63
CA ASP A 9 -3.64 2.51 11.17
C ASP A 9 -2.35 2.02 10.48
N LEU A 10 -1.92 2.66 9.39
CA LEU A 10 -0.69 2.32 8.69
C LEU A 10 0.52 3.02 9.32
N SER A 11 1.46 2.22 9.81
CA SER A 11 2.72 2.72 10.36
C SER A 11 3.74 2.88 9.24
N TYR A 12 4.00 4.11 8.81
CA TYR A 12 4.97 4.38 7.76
C TYR A 12 6.41 4.08 8.23
N ARG A 13 7.12 3.24 7.47
CA ARG A 13 8.49 2.82 7.78
C ARG A 13 9.56 3.64 7.07
N GLY A 14 9.15 4.55 6.18
CA GLY A 14 10.05 5.28 5.30
C GLY A 14 10.14 4.65 3.90
N ALA A 15 11.02 5.25 3.10
CA ALA A 15 11.31 4.82 1.74
C ALA A 15 12.78 4.41 1.61
N HIS A 16 13.03 3.31 0.91
CA HIS A 16 14.37 2.84 0.59
C HIS A 16 14.50 2.63 -0.92
N LYS A 17 15.43 3.36 -1.55
CA LYS A 17 15.59 3.39 -3.02
C LYS A 17 14.29 3.71 -3.77
N GLY A 18 13.49 4.63 -3.22
CA GLY A 18 12.18 5.02 -3.77
C GLY A 18 11.03 4.07 -3.46
N VAL A 19 11.28 2.91 -2.85
CA VAL A 19 10.23 1.99 -2.42
C VAL A 19 9.78 2.37 -1.02
N HIS A 20 8.55 2.87 -0.91
CA HIS A 20 7.86 3.21 0.32
C HIS A 20 7.32 1.94 0.98
N SER A 21 7.27 1.91 2.30
CA SER A 21 6.75 0.75 3.03
C SER A 21 5.95 1.12 4.28
N TRP A 22 4.95 0.31 4.59
CA TRP A 22 4.06 0.48 5.75
C TRP A 22 3.85 -0.85 6.46
N ASP A 23 3.87 -0.81 7.79
CA ASP A 23 3.36 -1.90 8.63
C ASP A 23 1.88 -1.68 8.94
N HIS A 24 1.15 -2.76 9.20
CA HIS A 24 -0.26 -2.71 9.55
C HIS A 24 -0.59 -3.71 10.67
N PRO A 25 -1.42 -3.36 11.68
CA PRO A 25 -1.72 -4.24 12.82
C PRO A 25 -2.37 -5.58 12.47
N ALA A 26 -2.96 -5.73 11.27
CA ALA A 26 -3.58 -7.00 10.83
C ALA A 26 -2.64 -7.94 10.07
N SER A 27 -1.42 -7.51 9.70
CA SER A 27 -0.48 -8.34 8.96
C SER A 27 0.90 -8.29 9.58
N THR A 28 1.61 -9.42 9.55
CA THR A 28 3.03 -9.49 9.92
C THR A 28 3.95 -9.08 8.78
N THR A 29 3.42 -8.99 7.57
CA THR A 29 4.17 -8.63 6.36
C THR A 29 3.91 -7.15 6.04
N PRO A 30 4.96 -6.33 5.89
CA PRO A 30 4.82 -4.95 5.44
C PRO A 30 4.35 -4.89 3.99
N TYR A 31 3.63 -3.83 3.67
CA TYR A 31 3.28 -3.47 2.30
C TYR A 31 4.33 -2.54 1.72
N TYR A 32 4.60 -2.69 0.43
CA TYR A 32 5.57 -1.95 -0.35
C TYR A 32 4.94 -1.31 -1.57
N TRP A 33 5.41 -0.12 -1.94
CA TRP A 33 4.99 0.56 -3.16
C TRP A 33 6.10 1.49 -3.67
N HIS A 34 6.22 1.65 -4.99
CA HIS A 34 7.11 2.61 -5.64
C HIS A 34 6.29 3.57 -6.50
N PRO A 35 6.69 4.84 -6.68
CA PRO A 35 6.06 5.80 -7.60
C PRO A 35 5.91 5.33 -9.06
N ASP A 36 6.68 4.32 -9.48
CA ASP A 36 6.60 3.73 -10.82
C ASP A 36 5.66 2.51 -10.87
N TRP A 37 5.07 2.11 -9.74
CA TRP A 37 4.18 0.96 -9.64
C TRP A 37 2.73 1.42 -9.54
N LEU A 38 1.86 0.75 -10.29
CA LEU A 38 0.41 0.88 -10.19
C LEU A 38 -0.20 -0.24 -9.34
N HIS A 39 0.59 -0.83 -8.45
CA HIS A 39 0.17 -1.88 -7.53
C HIS A 39 0.99 -1.83 -6.23
N ILE A 40 0.40 -2.30 -5.14
CA ILE A 40 1.11 -2.60 -3.89
C ILE A 40 1.67 -4.02 -3.94
N ALA A 41 2.74 -4.27 -3.19
CA ALA A 41 3.38 -5.57 -3.08
C ALA A 41 3.72 -5.92 -1.64
N GLU A 42 3.94 -7.21 -1.40
CA GLU A 42 4.42 -7.75 -0.12
C GLU A 42 5.94 -7.90 -0.05
N ASP A 43 6.65 -7.39 -1.08
CA ASP A 43 8.10 -7.38 -1.15
C ASP A 43 8.66 -6.07 -1.72
N ALA A 44 9.88 -5.74 -1.32
CA ALA A 44 10.55 -4.51 -1.73
C ALA A 44 10.96 -4.45 -3.21
N LEU A 45 10.83 -5.55 -3.97
CA LEU A 45 11.09 -5.59 -5.41
C LEU A 45 9.81 -5.41 -6.24
N GLY A 46 8.64 -5.47 -5.61
CA GLY A 46 7.35 -5.26 -6.28
C GLY A 46 6.90 -6.45 -7.13
N VAL A 47 7.46 -7.64 -6.89
CA VAL A 47 7.25 -8.84 -7.71
C VAL A 47 5.98 -9.57 -7.30
N HIS A 48 5.73 -9.66 -6.00
CA HIS A 48 4.55 -10.26 -5.40
C HIS A 48 3.47 -9.20 -5.26
N LYS A 49 2.74 -8.97 -6.35
CA LYS A 49 1.61 -8.04 -6.39
C LYS A 49 0.48 -8.50 -5.47
N THR A 50 -0.07 -7.55 -4.72
CA THR A 50 -1.10 -7.84 -3.72
C THR A 50 -2.43 -7.16 -4.04
N ALA A 51 -2.39 -5.90 -4.47
CA ALA A 51 -3.57 -5.16 -4.94
C ALA A 51 -3.15 -4.04 -5.91
N ASP A 52 -4.04 -3.70 -6.83
CA ASP A 52 -3.84 -2.61 -7.78
C ASP A 52 -4.13 -1.24 -7.15
N LEU A 53 -3.40 -0.22 -7.58
CA LEU A 53 -3.70 1.17 -7.22
C LEU A 53 -4.85 1.68 -8.10
N VAL A 54 -5.76 2.41 -7.48
CA VAL A 54 -6.77 3.20 -8.19
C VAL A 54 -6.20 4.60 -8.37
N VAL A 55 -5.77 4.93 -9.58
CA VAL A 55 -5.26 6.25 -9.94
C VAL A 55 -6.15 6.82 -11.03
N PRO A 56 -6.75 8.02 -10.83
CA PRO A 56 -7.56 8.66 -11.87
C PRO A 56 -6.76 8.94 -13.15
N GLU A 57 -7.46 8.96 -14.28
CA GLU A 57 -6.82 9.22 -15.58
C GLU A 57 -6.15 10.61 -15.60
N GLY A 58 -4.86 10.63 -15.93
CA GLY A 58 -4.06 11.85 -15.99
C GLY A 58 -3.37 12.23 -14.68
N GLU A 59 -3.59 11.49 -13.59
CA GLU A 59 -2.87 11.68 -12.32
C GLU A 59 -1.65 10.77 -12.21
N THR A 60 -0.66 11.22 -11.45
CA THR A 60 0.51 10.41 -11.08
C THR A 60 0.21 9.62 -9.80
N PRO A 61 0.59 8.34 -9.72
CA PRO A 61 0.41 7.55 -8.51
C PRO A 61 1.20 8.19 -7.35
N THR A 62 0.58 8.22 -6.17
CA THR A 62 1.14 8.87 -4.96
C THR A 62 1.09 7.91 -3.78
N GLU A 63 1.80 8.28 -2.70
CA GLU A 63 1.72 7.53 -1.43
C GLU A 63 0.29 7.43 -0.90
N GLU A 64 -0.56 8.42 -1.17
CA GLU A 64 -1.96 8.41 -0.74
C GLU A 64 -2.76 7.33 -1.48
N HIS A 65 -2.62 7.26 -2.81
CA HIS A 65 -3.21 6.19 -3.62
C HIS A 65 -2.74 4.79 -3.16
N ALA A 66 -1.47 4.67 -2.78
CA ALA A 66 -0.93 3.41 -2.25
C ALA A 66 -1.54 3.05 -0.89
N LYS A 67 -1.64 4.00 0.05
CA LYS A 67 -2.29 3.78 1.36
C LYS A 67 -3.75 3.41 1.20
N GLU A 68 -4.48 4.05 0.28
CA GLU A 68 -5.85 3.69 -0.05
C GLU A 68 -5.98 2.26 -0.55
N ALA A 69 -5.10 1.84 -1.47
CA ALA A 69 -5.07 0.48 -1.99
C ALA A 69 -4.78 -0.55 -0.87
N ILE A 70 -3.83 -0.25 0.02
CA ILE A 70 -3.55 -1.10 1.20
C ILE A 70 -4.80 -1.21 2.07
N VAL A 71 -5.44 -0.08 2.42
CA VAL A 71 -6.60 -0.03 3.32
C VAL A 71 -7.79 -0.81 2.74
N LYS A 72 -8.07 -0.68 1.44
CA LYS A 72 -9.11 -1.47 0.77
C LYS A 72 -8.79 -2.95 0.83
N HIS A 73 -7.55 -3.32 0.48
CA HIS A 73 -7.10 -4.71 0.50
C HIS A 73 -7.23 -5.37 1.89
N ILE A 74 -6.78 -4.71 2.96
CA ILE A 74 -6.89 -5.25 4.34
C ILE A 74 -8.32 -5.32 4.86
N ASN A 75 -9.22 -4.47 4.35
CA ASN A 75 -10.64 -4.50 4.68
C ASN A 75 -11.41 -5.53 3.83
N GLY A 76 -10.75 -6.15 2.84
CA GLY A 76 -11.34 -7.16 1.96
C GLY A 76 -12.22 -6.58 0.85
N GLU A 77 -11.96 -5.34 0.44
CA GLU A 77 -12.64 -4.63 -0.64
C GLU A 77 -11.90 -4.74 -1.98
#